data_AF-A0A6L7JR82-F1
#
_entry.id   AF-A0A6L7JR82-F1
#
_cell.length_a   1.000
_cell.length_b   1.000
_cell.length_c   1.000
_cell.angle_alpha   90.00
_cell.angle_beta   90.00
_cell.angle_gamma   90.00
#
_symmetry.space_group_name_H-M   'P 1'
#
loop_
_entity.id
_entity.type
_entity.pdbx_description
1 polymer ?
#
loop_
_entity_poly.entity_id
_entity_poly.type
_entity_poly.pdbx_seq_one_letter_code
_entity_poly.pdbx_strand_id
1 'polypeptide(L)' 'YGAERGDVGNLLGDVPFSRFAEMLGGYGEEVHDPSQIKPALLRAREQVHKSGLSAVINIWVDPSEYAPGTKAQTMYK' A
#
# COMPACT_ATOMS: atom_id res chain seq x y z
N TYR A 1 -3.15 -25.46 10.52
CA TYR A 1 -3.17 -25.50 9.05
C TYR A 1 -1.74 -25.29 8.58
N GLY A 2 -1.18 -26.23 7.80
CA GLY A 2 0.25 -26.23 7.45
C GLY A 2 0.63 -25.13 6.47
N ALA A 3 1.91 -24.73 6.50
CA ALA A 3 2.49 -23.67 5.67
C ALA A 3 2.18 -23.82 4.16
N GLU A 4 1.99 -25.05 3.67
CA GLU A 4 1.71 -25.33 2.25
C GLU A 4 0.30 -24.95 1.77
N ARG A 5 -0.65 -24.66 2.67
CA ARG A 5 -2.05 -24.35 2.31
C ARG A 5 -2.53 -22.97 2.75
N GLY A 6 -1.66 -22.16 3.36
CA GLY A 6 -1.99 -20.79 3.80
C GLY A 6 -2.09 -19.78 2.66
N ASP A 7 -1.31 -19.99 1.59
CA ASP A 7 -1.08 -18.98 0.55
C ASP A 7 -1.85 -19.24 -0.76
N VAL A 8 -2.41 -20.44 -0.93
CA VAL A 8 -3.15 -20.80 -2.16
C VAL A 8 -4.54 -20.17 -2.11
N GLY A 9 -4.65 -18.94 -2.60
CA GLY A 9 -5.91 -18.19 -2.72
C GLY A 9 -6.07 -16.97 -1.81
N ASN A 10 -5.09 -16.68 -0.93
CA ASN A 10 -5.11 -15.50 -0.05
C ASN A 10 -4.20 -14.36 -0.52
N LEU A 11 -3.18 -14.65 -1.33
CA LEU A 11 -2.30 -13.65 -1.89
C LEU A 11 -2.84 -13.21 -3.24
N LEU A 12 -3.33 -11.97 -3.30
CA LEU A 12 -3.60 -11.31 -4.58
C LEU A 12 -2.25 -10.93 -5.21
N GLY A 13 -2.14 -11.02 -6.53
CA GLY A 13 -0.94 -10.59 -7.24
C GLY A 13 -0.71 -9.08 -7.11
N ASP A 14 0.46 -8.62 -7.55
CA ASP A 14 0.84 -7.22 -7.50
C ASP A 14 -0.09 -6.36 -8.36
N VAL A 15 -0.91 -5.52 -7.71
CA VAL A 15 -1.82 -4.58 -8.38
C VAL A 15 -1.29 -3.15 -8.23
N PRO A 16 -0.98 -2.44 -9.32
CA PRO A 16 -0.55 -1.05 -9.27
C PRO A 16 -1.76 -0.12 -9.08
N PHE A 17 -2.23 0.02 -7.84
CA PHE A 17 -3.47 0.75 -7.54
C PHE A 17 -3.42 2.23 -7.90
N SER A 18 -2.23 2.84 -7.98
CA SER A 18 -2.08 4.24 -8.42
C SER A 18 -2.70 4.50 -9.80
N ARG A 19 -2.65 3.50 -10.70
CA ARG A 19 -3.18 3.61 -12.07
C ARG A 19 -4.68 3.87 -12.11
N PHE A 20 -5.43 3.47 -11.09
CA PHE A 20 -6.86 3.78 -11.01
C PHE A 20 -7.14 5.28 -10.88
N ALA A 21 -6.30 6.02 -10.15
CA ALA A 21 -6.44 7.47 -10.09
C ALA A 21 -6.15 8.11 -11.45
N GLU A 22 -5.10 7.67 -12.13
CA GLU A 22 -4.72 8.19 -13.45
C GLU A 22 -5.79 7.91 -14.51
N MET A 23 -6.43 6.74 -14.48
CA MET A 23 -7.54 6.39 -15.38
C MET A 23 -8.75 7.34 -15.23
N LEU A 24 -8.92 7.94 -14.05
CA LEU A 24 -9.97 8.92 -13.76
C LEU A 24 -9.47 10.37 -13.93
N GLY A 25 -8.25 10.56 -14.46
CA GLY A 25 -7.60 11.86 -14.64
C GLY A 25 -7.02 12.47 -13.35
N GLY A 26 -7.04 11.72 -12.24
CA GLY A 26 -6.48 12.12 -10.95
C GLY A 26 -4.99 11.78 -10.82
N TYR A 27 -4.48 11.88 -9.58
CA TYR A 27 -3.07 11.66 -9.27
C TYR A 27 -2.81 10.27 -8.69
N GLY A 28 -1.97 9.46 -9.35
CA GLY A 28 -1.48 8.18 -8.85
C GLY A 28 -0.01 8.26 -8.45
N GLU A 29 0.39 7.65 -7.34
CA GLU A 29 1.80 7.45 -6.98
C GLU A 29 2.04 6.09 -6.35
N GLU A 30 3.16 5.45 -6.69
CA GLU A 30 3.65 4.20 -6.09
C GLU A 30 4.78 4.50 -5.09
N VAL A 31 4.68 3.96 -3.88
CA VAL A 31 5.64 4.19 -2.80
C VAL A 31 6.19 2.85 -2.30
N HIS A 32 7.47 2.61 -2.55
CA HIS A 32 8.19 1.40 -2.10
C HIS A 32 9.15 1.65 -0.92
N ASP A 33 9.52 2.92 -0.68
CA ASP A 33 10.40 3.30 0.43
C ASP A 33 9.57 4.00 1.52
N PRO A 34 9.62 3.53 2.78
CA PRO A 34 8.97 4.18 3.91
C PRO A 34 9.31 5.68 4.05
N SER A 35 10.54 6.09 3.68
CA SER A 35 10.98 7.49 3.71
C SER A 35 10.17 8.40 2.79
N GLN A 36 9.55 7.82 1.76
CA GLN A 36 8.77 8.53 0.74
C GLN A 36 7.29 8.69 1.11
N ILE A 37 6.79 8.00 2.14
CA ILE A 37 5.37 8.08 2.52
C ILE A 37 4.94 9.53 2.80
N LYS A 38 5.68 10.23 3.68
CA LYS A 38 5.33 11.62 4.02
C LYS A 38 5.45 12.57 2.82
N PRO A 39 6.56 12.57 2.05
CA PRO A 39 6.66 13.36 0.81
C PRO A 39 5.54 13.06 -0.20
N ALA A 40 5.18 11.81 -0.42
CA ALA A 40 4.12 11.39 -1.33
C ALA A 40 2.76 11.94 -0.92
N LEU A 41 2.43 11.88 0.39
CA LEU A 41 1.18 12.45 0.92
C LEU A 41 1.10 13.97 0.74
N LEU A 42 2.23 14.67 0.87
CA LEU A 42 2.28 16.12 0.63
C LEU A 42 2.03 16.44 -0.85
N ARG A 43 2.69 15.74 -1.77
CA ARG A 43 2.43 15.87 -3.22
C ARG A 43 0.98 15.56 -3.57
N ALA A 44 0.43 14.47 -3.05
CA ALA A 44 -0.96 14.07 -3.27
C ALA A 44 -1.93 15.19 -2.86
N ARG A 45 -1.72 15.78 -1.67
CA ARG A 45 -2.54 16.89 -1.17
C ARG A 45 -2.48 18.11 -2.09
N GLU A 46 -1.30 18.47 -2.59
CA GLU A 46 -1.17 19.55 -3.56
C GLU A 46 -1.90 19.26 -4.87
N GLN A 47 -1.84 18.02 -5.36
CA GLN A 47 -2.51 17.61 -6.60
C GLN A 47 -4.03 17.64 -6.47
N VAL A 48 -4.57 17.16 -5.34
CA VAL A 48 -6.00 17.27 -5.03
C VAL A 48 -6.42 18.74 -4.97
N HIS A 49 -5.62 19.60 -4.33
CA HIS A 49 -5.93 21.03 -4.26
C HIS A 49 -5.94 21.73 -5.63
N LYS A 50 -4.99 21.37 -6.52
CA LYS A 50 -4.84 21.98 -7.85
C LYS A 50 -5.90 21.49 -8.84
N SER A 51 -6.18 20.19 -8.84
CA SER A 51 -7.05 19.56 -9.85
C SER A 51 -8.51 19.45 -9.40
N GLY A 52 -8.78 19.43 -8.10
CA GLY A 52 -10.09 19.05 -7.54
C GLY A 52 -10.42 17.56 -7.69
N LEU A 53 -9.51 16.76 -8.24
CA LEU A 53 -9.66 15.32 -8.47
C LEU A 53 -9.02 14.52 -7.35
N SER A 54 -9.47 13.28 -7.19
CA SER A 54 -8.93 12.36 -6.18
C SER A 54 -7.48 11.94 -6.48
N ALA A 55 -6.75 11.57 -5.43
CA ALA A 55 -5.42 10.99 -5.51
C ALA A 55 -5.39 9.60 -4.88
N VAL A 56 -4.61 8.68 -5.44
CA VAL A 56 -4.35 7.34 -4.89
C VAL A 56 -2.84 7.18 -4.70
N ILE A 57 -2.43 6.89 -3.46
CA ILE A 57 -1.05 6.59 -3.11
C ILE A 57 -0.98 5.12 -2.73
N ASN A 58 -0.35 4.31 -3.58
CA ASN A 58 -0.17 2.88 -3.36
C ASN A 58 1.13 2.64 -2.58
N ILE A 59 1.01 2.23 -1.32
CA ILE A 59 2.15 1.98 -0.44
C ILE A 59 2.40 0.48 -0.40
N TRP A 60 3.55 0.06 -0.93
CA TRP A 60 3.99 -1.33 -0.85
C TRP A 60 4.53 -1.62 0.53
N VAL A 61 4.02 -2.69 1.13
CA VAL A 61 4.43 -3.18 2.44
C VAL A 61 5.00 -4.57 2.28
N ASP A 62 6.01 -4.89 3.08
CA ASP A 62 6.52 -6.25 3.16
C ASP A 62 5.50 -7.11 3.93
N PRO A 63 4.88 -8.13 3.30
CA PRO A 63 3.88 -8.97 3.94
C PRO A 63 4.47 -9.88 5.04
N SER A 64 5.79 -10.02 5.10
CA SER A 64 6.50 -10.79 6.13
C SER A 64 6.82 -9.97 7.38
N GLU A 65 6.70 -8.65 7.32
CA GLU A 65 6.89 -7.78 8.47
C GLU A 65 5.60 -7.57 9.26
N TYR A 66 5.72 -7.68 10.59
CA TYR A 66 4.61 -7.53 11.52
C TYR A 66 4.93 -6.46 12.55
N ALA A 67 3.91 -5.68 12.92
CA ALA A 67 4.06 -4.70 13.98
C ALA A 67 4.57 -5.38 15.28
N PRO A 68 5.44 -4.71 16.07
CA PRO A 68 6.01 -5.31 17.28
C PRO A 68 4.95 -5.82 18.28
N GLY A 69 3.78 -5.17 18.35
CA GLY A 69 2.65 -5.62 19.16
C GLY A 69 1.99 -6.90 18.66
N THR A 70 1.99 -7.15 17.35
CA THR A 70 1.48 -8.38 16.73
C THR A 70 2.45 -9.55 16.95
N LYS A 71 3.76 -9.29 16.93
CA LYS A 71 4.80 -10.28 17.27
C LYS A 71 4.71 -10.76 18.73
N ALA A 72 4.24 -9.90 19.65
CA ALA A 72 4.06 -10.25 21.07
C ALA A 72 2.75 -11.03 21.37
N GLN A 73 1.78 -11.03 20.45
CA GLN A 73 0.45 -11.63 20.64
C GLN A 73 0.15 -12.83 19.74
N THR A 74 1.00 -13.14 18.76
CA THR A 74 0.80 -14.30 17.89
C THR A 74 1.39 -15.58 18.52
N MET A 75 0.54 -16.60 18.63
CA MET A 75 0.77 -17.89 19.26
C MET A 75 1.77 -18.83 18.54
N TYR A 76 2.59 -18.33 17.61
CA TYR A 76 3.61 -19.13 16.94
C TYR A 76 4.96 -18.93 17.65
N LYS A 77 5.21 -19.81 18.63
CA LYS A 77 6.55 -20.23 19.04
C LYS A 77 6.88 -21.54 18.35
#